data_AF-A0A7S2IDK0-F1
#
_entry.id   AF-A0A7S2IDK0-F1
#
_cell.length_a   1.000
_cell.length_b   1.000
_cell.length_c   1.000
_cell.angle_alpha   90.00
_cell.angle_beta   90.00
_cell.angle_gamma   90.00
#
_symmetry.space_group_name_H-M   'P 1'
#
loop_
_entity.id
_entity.type
_entity.pdbx_description
1 polymer ?
#
loop_
_entity_poly.entity_id
_entity_poly.type
_entity_poly.pdbx_seq_one_letter_code
_entity_poly.pdbx_strand_id
1 'polypeptide(L)'
;MIGIVRNLDSIVRHLPGFLASLMRRYNGKPVLTRPEHYFYRDPQNRYFACDLDGHCYKYMTRNAVHAGLQNCHRIKLAFGYVVEARKDQEMPEVMICSCELLNLSEGQACTFPPDRQES
;
A
#
# COMPACT_ATOMS: atom_id res chain seq x y z
N MET A 1 5.29 6.08 -4.16
CA MET A 1 5.24 5.04 -3.11
C MET A 1 6.14 3.89 -3.52
N ILE A 2 6.90 3.31 -2.62
CA ILE A 2 7.72 2.10 -2.86
C ILE A 2 7.17 1.01 -1.94
N GLY A 3 6.84 -0.15 -2.51
CA GLY A 3 6.36 -1.31 -1.75
C GLY A 3 7.37 -2.46 -1.81
N ILE A 4 7.68 -3.06 -0.67
CA ILE A 4 8.60 -4.20 -0.56
C ILE A 4 7.92 -5.33 0.22
N VAL A 5 7.84 -6.51 -0.41
CA VAL A 5 7.51 -7.78 0.25
C VAL A 5 8.80 -8.38 0.78
N ARG A 6 9.00 -8.31 2.10
CA ARG A 6 10.26 -8.70 2.77
C ARG A 6 10.55 -10.20 2.66
N ASN A 7 9.51 -11.02 2.63
CA ASN A 7 9.59 -12.48 2.63
C ASN A 7 9.18 -13.11 1.30
N LEU A 8 9.37 -12.39 0.19
CA LEU A 8 8.89 -12.78 -1.14
C LEU A 8 9.32 -14.20 -1.52
N ASP A 9 10.61 -14.53 -1.39
CA ASP A 9 11.15 -15.84 -1.80
C ASP A 9 10.53 -17.01 -1.03
N SER A 10 10.14 -16.78 0.23
CA SER A 10 9.53 -17.81 1.07
C SER A 10 8.07 -18.06 0.69
N ILE A 11 7.33 -17.01 0.32
CA ILE A 11 5.88 -17.08 0.12
C ILE A 11 5.46 -17.29 -1.32
N VAL A 12 6.34 -17.01 -2.30
CA VAL A 12 5.99 -16.99 -3.72
C VAL A 12 5.44 -18.32 -4.25
N ARG A 13 5.81 -19.45 -3.61
CA ARG A 13 5.29 -20.80 -3.92
C ARG A 13 3.85 -21.02 -3.47
N HIS A 14 3.36 -20.21 -2.54
CA HIS A 14 2.02 -20.29 -1.97
C HIS A 14 1.05 -19.27 -2.59
N LEU A 15 1.57 -18.34 -3.40
CA LEU A 15 0.75 -17.33 -4.07
C LEU A 15 0.29 -17.81 -5.44
N PRO A 16 -0.87 -17.35 -5.94
CA PRO A 16 -1.28 -17.55 -7.32
C PRO A 16 -0.19 -17.09 -8.30
N GLY A 17 0.03 -17.83 -9.40
CA GLY A 17 1.15 -17.59 -10.33
C GLY A 17 1.19 -16.16 -10.89
N PHE A 18 0.03 -15.57 -11.17
CA PHE A 18 -0.08 -14.17 -11.59
C PHE A 18 0.39 -13.19 -10.49
N LEU A 19 -0.07 -13.37 -9.24
CA LEU A 19 0.31 -12.50 -8.12
C LEU A 19 1.80 -12.63 -7.79
N ALA A 20 2.33 -13.87 -7.81
CA ALA A 20 3.76 -14.15 -7.66
C ALA A 20 4.61 -13.42 -8.72
N SER A 21 4.19 -13.48 -9.99
CA SER A 21 4.86 -12.78 -11.09
C SER A 21 4.81 -11.26 -10.91
N LEU A 22 3.65 -10.72 -10.52
CA LEU A 22 3.46 -9.30 -10.27
C LEU A 22 4.36 -8.81 -9.12
N MET A 23 4.37 -9.52 -7.99
CA MET A 23 5.23 -9.18 -6.86
C MET A 23 6.70 -9.20 -7.27
N ARG A 24 7.20 -10.25 -7.92
CA ARG A 24 8.60 -10.27 -8.40
C ARG A 24 8.93 -9.10 -9.32
N ARG A 25 8.01 -8.73 -10.21
CA ARG A 25 8.24 -7.67 -11.19
C ARG A 25 8.29 -6.27 -10.55
N TYR A 26 7.47 -6.02 -9.53
CA TYR A 26 7.26 -4.69 -8.96
C TYR A 26 7.83 -4.51 -7.53
N ASN A 27 8.37 -5.57 -6.91
CA ASN A 27 8.97 -5.48 -5.58
C ASN A 27 10.10 -4.46 -5.53
N GLY A 28 10.00 -3.47 -4.65
CA GLY A 28 10.99 -2.40 -4.50
C GLY A 28 11.03 -1.37 -5.63
N LYS A 29 10.11 -1.46 -6.62
CA LYS A 29 10.01 -0.45 -7.67
C LYS A 29 9.08 0.69 -7.23
N PRO A 30 9.44 1.96 -7.49
CA PRO A 30 8.55 3.07 -7.21
C PRO A 30 7.30 2.99 -8.09
N VAL A 31 6.16 3.18 -7.45
CA VAL A 31 4.85 3.29 -8.08
C VAL A 31 4.32 4.70 -7.83
N LEU A 32 3.96 5.38 -8.91
CA LEU A 32 3.20 6.62 -8.88
C LEU A 32 1.73 6.29 -8.63
N THR A 33 1.16 6.90 -7.60
CA THR A 33 -0.24 6.70 -7.21
C THR A 33 -1.19 7.67 -7.93
N ARG A 34 -0.76 8.40 -8.97
CA ARG A 34 -1.63 9.33 -9.72
C ARG A 34 -2.49 8.56 -10.74
N PRO A 35 -3.78 8.90 -10.94
CA PRO A 35 -4.59 9.93 -10.26
C PRO A 35 -5.29 9.44 -8.98
N GLU A 36 -4.97 8.24 -8.51
CA GLU A 36 -5.71 7.48 -7.49
C GLU A 36 -5.48 7.97 -6.04
N HIS A 37 -4.90 9.17 -5.85
CA HIS A 37 -4.71 9.76 -4.52
C HIS A 37 -5.32 11.16 -4.38
N TYR A 38 -5.97 11.39 -3.24
CA TYR A 38 -6.51 12.68 -2.84
C TYR A 38 -5.76 13.21 -1.62
N PHE A 39 -5.35 14.48 -1.69
CA PHE A 39 -4.66 15.14 -0.59
C PHE A 39 -5.61 16.04 0.17
N TYR A 40 -5.60 15.89 1.49
CA TYR A 40 -6.35 16.74 2.41
C TYR A 40 -5.38 17.38 3.38
N ARG A 41 -5.61 18.67 3.66
CA ARG A 41 -4.89 19.41 4.69
C ARG A 41 -5.89 19.87 5.73
N ASP A 42 -5.55 19.65 6.98
CA ASP A 42 -6.26 20.23 8.11
C ASP A 42 -6.30 21.76 8.00
N PRO A 43 -7.44 22.44 8.25
CA PRO A 43 -7.49 23.90 8.25
C PRO A 43 -6.50 24.55 9.23
N GLN A 44 -6.17 23.87 10.33
CA GLN A 44 -5.16 24.31 11.31
C GLN A 44 -3.75 23.77 11.01
N ASN A 45 -3.53 23.16 9.83
CA ASN A 45 -2.25 22.59 9.37
C ASN A 45 -1.61 21.57 10.34
N ARG A 46 -2.40 20.89 11.17
CA ARG A 46 -1.86 19.91 12.14
C ARG A 46 -1.56 18.54 11.53
N TYR A 47 -2.23 18.20 10.43
CA TYR A 47 -2.00 16.95 9.72
C TYR A 47 -2.20 17.10 8.22
N PHE A 48 -1.50 16.24 7.48
CA PHE A 48 -1.64 16.05 6.03
C PHE A 48 -2.10 14.62 5.81
N ALA A 49 -3.27 14.46 5.19
CA ALA A 49 -3.83 13.17 4.85
C ALA A 49 -3.73 12.92 3.34
N CYS A 50 -3.47 11.66 2.99
CA CYS A 50 -3.42 11.17 1.62
C CYS A 50 -4.30 9.93 1.54
N ASP A 51 -5.42 10.04 0.84
CA ASP A 51 -6.36 8.95 0.65
C ASP A 51 -6.07 8.28 -0.69
N LEU A 52 -6.05 6.95 -0.71
CA LEU A 52 -5.87 6.14 -1.92
C LEU A 52 -7.18 5.43 -2.24
N ASP A 53 -7.82 5.76 -3.36
CA ASP A 53 -9.06 5.07 -3.75
C ASP A 53 -8.77 3.77 -4.49
N GLY A 54 -8.95 2.67 -3.76
CA GLY A 54 -8.86 1.30 -4.25
C GLY A 54 -9.73 0.98 -5.47
N HIS A 55 -10.86 1.67 -5.62
CA HIS A 55 -11.86 1.42 -6.66
C HIS A 55 -11.48 2.04 -8.00
N CYS A 56 -10.70 3.13 -7.96
CA CYS A 56 -10.17 3.78 -9.15
C CYS A 56 -9.02 3.00 -9.79
N TYR A 57 -8.42 2.05 -9.08
CA TYR A 57 -7.35 1.23 -9.63
C TYR A 57 -7.84 0.35 -10.80
N LYS A 58 -6.96 0.18 -11.78
CA LYS A 58 -7.16 -0.75 -12.89
C LYS A 58 -7.50 -2.16 -12.40
N TYR A 59 -8.29 -2.90 -13.18
CA TYR A 59 -8.74 -4.26 -12.87
C TYR A 59 -7.61 -5.18 -12.38
N MET A 60 -6.43 -5.10 -13.02
CA MET A 60 -5.26 -5.88 -12.66
C MET A 60 -4.85 -5.68 -11.18
N THR A 61 -4.86 -4.44 -10.71
CA THR A 61 -4.51 -4.09 -9.33
C THR A 61 -5.59 -4.56 -8.37
N ARG A 62 -6.86 -4.36 -8.69
CA ARG A 62 -7.98 -4.85 -7.86
C ARG A 62 -7.94 -6.37 -7.68
N ASN A 63 -7.68 -7.10 -8.77
CA ASN A 63 -7.53 -8.56 -8.72
C ASN A 63 -6.31 -8.99 -7.89
N ALA A 64 -5.18 -8.28 -8.03
CA ALA A 64 -3.98 -8.54 -7.22
C ALA A 64 -4.21 -8.29 -5.72
N VAL A 65 -4.93 -7.22 -5.37
CA VAL A 65 -5.32 -6.92 -3.98
C VAL A 65 -6.24 -8.01 -3.45
N HIS A 66 -7.26 -8.41 -4.20
CA HIS A 66 -8.18 -9.48 -3.78
C HIS A 66 -7.45 -10.81 -3.53
N ALA A 67 -6.61 -11.24 -4.48
CA ALA A 67 -5.78 -12.44 -4.31
C ALA A 67 -4.75 -12.30 -3.17
N GLY A 68 -4.24 -11.09 -2.95
CA GLY A 68 -3.33 -10.75 -1.87
C GLY A 68 -3.99 -10.82 -0.49
N LEU A 69 -5.24 -10.36 -0.36
CA LEU A 69 -6.00 -10.40 0.89
C LEU A 69 -6.19 -11.84 1.39
N GLN A 70 -6.54 -12.78 0.51
CA GLN A 70 -6.64 -14.20 0.86
C GLN A 70 -5.32 -14.79 1.40
N ASN A 71 -4.18 -14.17 1.05
CA ASN A 71 -2.84 -14.61 1.43
C ASN A 71 -2.13 -13.63 2.39
N CYS A 72 -2.86 -12.64 2.93
CA CYS A 72 -2.27 -11.52 3.66
C CYS A 72 -1.50 -11.96 4.91
N HIS A 73 -1.97 -13.01 5.60
CA HIS A 73 -1.33 -13.59 6.79
C HIS A 73 0.09 -14.11 6.54
N ARG A 74 0.46 -14.35 5.28
CA ARG A 74 1.80 -14.79 4.89
C ARG A 74 2.68 -13.62 4.45
N ILE A 75 2.10 -12.51 4.03
CA ILE A 75 2.83 -11.41 3.37
C ILE A 75 3.36 -10.45 4.44
N LYS A 76 4.69 -10.24 4.46
CA LYS A 76 5.33 -9.16 5.24
C LYS A 76 5.58 -7.98 4.32
N LEU A 77 4.78 -6.94 4.44
CA LEU A 77 4.72 -5.84 3.48
C LEU A 77 5.22 -4.55 4.12
N ALA A 78 6.25 -3.94 3.54
CA ALA A 78 6.74 -2.62 3.92
C ALA A 78 6.42 -1.62 2.81
N PHE A 79 5.96 -0.44 3.19
CA PHE A 79 5.76 0.69 2.29
C PHE A 79 6.63 1.87 2.70
N GLY A 80 7.14 2.58 1.71
CA GLY A 80 7.80 3.87 1.85
C GLY A 80 7.09 4.92 0.99
N TYR A 81 6.83 6.08 1.57
CA TYR A 81 6.28 7.23 0.87
C TYR A 81 7.36 8.28 0.69
N VAL A 82 7.50 8.73 -0.56
CA VAL A 82 8.41 9.80 -0.98
C VAL A 82 7.57 10.84 -1.70
N VAL A 83 7.96 12.11 -1.57
CA VAL A 83 7.47 13.17 -2.46
C VAL A 83 8.35 13.19 -3.70
N GLU A 84 7.71 13.12 -4.85
CA GLU A 84 8.34 13.21 -6.17
C GLU A 84 8.98 14.60 -6.34
N ALA A 85 10.28 14.63 -6.60
CA ALA A 85 11.00 15.85 -6.93
C ALA A 85 10.58 16.35 -8.32
N ARG A 86 10.32 17.65 -8.46
CA ARG A 86 10.00 18.31 -9.73
C ARG A 86 11.13 19.20 -10.25
N LYS A 87 12.06 19.60 -9.39
CA LYS A 87 13.22 20.43 -9.71
C LYS A 87 14.51 19.72 -9.29
N ASP A 88 15.62 20.03 -9.96
CA ASP A 88 16.93 19.44 -9.62
C ASP A 88 17.37 19.73 -8.18
N GLN A 89 16.96 20.87 -7.63
CA GLN A 89 17.23 21.27 -6.24
C GLN A 89 16.47 20.43 -5.20
N GLU A 90 15.40 19.76 -5.62
CA GLU A 90 14.57 18.90 -4.76
C GLU A 90 15.08 17.45 -4.75
N MET A 91 16.14 17.15 -5.50
CA MET A 91 16.80 15.85 -5.52
C MET A 91 17.96 15.79 -4.50
N PRO A 92 18.23 14.60 -3.91
CA PRO A 92 17.49 13.35 -4.07
C PRO A 92 16.14 13.35 -3.34
N GLU A 93 15.20 12.53 -3.81
CA GLU A 93 13.93 12.31 -3.12
C GLU A 93 14.16 11.79 -1.70
N VAL A 94 13.44 12.35 -0.73
CA VAL A 94 13.54 11.97 0.68
C VAL A 94 12.30 11.18 1.12
N MET A 95 12.51 10.12 1.91
CA MET A 95 11.42 9.36 2.51
C MET A 95 10.74 10.16 3.62
N ILE A 96 9.42 10.32 3.51
CA ILE A 96 8.60 11.09 4.45
C ILE A 96 7.98 10.18 5.51
N CYS A 97 7.58 8.98 5.10
CA CYS A 97 6.96 8.01 5.98
C CYS A 97 7.29 6.60 5.50
N SER A 98 7.39 5.67 6.45
CA SER A 98 7.38 4.25 6.16
C SER A 98 6.46 3.53 7.14
N CYS A 99 5.84 2.47 6.66
CA CYS A 99 5.06 1.58 7.50
C CYS A 99 5.37 0.13 7.13
N GLU A 100 5.29 -0.75 8.11
CA GLU A 100 5.42 -2.19 7.90
C GLU A 100 4.17 -2.87 8.45
N LEU A 101 3.60 -3.73 7.61
CA LEU A 101 2.44 -4.54 7.91
C LEU A 101 2.90 -5.99 8.07
N LEU A 102 2.66 -6.52 9.26
CA LEU A 102 3.01 -7.88 9.66
C LEU A 102 1.76 -8.56 10.20
N ASN A 103 1.63 -9.86 9.95
CA ASN A 103 0.57 -10.70 10.52
C ASN A 103 -0.86 -10.18 10.23
N LEU A 104 -1.09 -9.61 9.05
CA LEU A 104 -2.43 -9.21 8.60
C LEU A 104 -3.36 -10.44 8.60
N SER A 105 -4.51 -10.35 9.24
CA SER A 105 -5.49 -11.44 9.29
C SER A 105 -6.88 -10.90 9.03
N GLU A 106 -7.52 -11.40 7.98
CA GLU A 106 -8.91 -11.06 7.64
C GLU A 106 -9.88 -11.42 8.78
N GLY A 107 -9.65 -12.54 9.47
CA GLY A 107 -10.48 -12.97 10.61
C GLY A 107 -10.36 -12.09 11.86
N GLN A 108 -9.40 -11.16 11.90
CA GLN A 108 -9.24 -10.17 12.96
C GLN A 108 -9.62 -8.76 12.51
N ALA A 109 -10.08 -8.59 11.27
CA ALA A 109 -10.51 -7.30 10.77
C ALA A 109 -11.85 -6.90 11.43
N CYS A 110 -11.90 -5.69 11.97
CA CYS A 110 -13.15 -5.05 12.37
C CYS A 110 -13.70 -4.23 11.20
N THR A 111 -15.01 -3.98 11.20
CA THR A 111 -15.64 -3.04 10.28
C THR A 111 -15.07 -1.63 10.49
N PHE A 112 -14.88 -0.89 9.40
CA PHE A 112 -14.51 0.53 9.44
C PHE A 112 -15.56 1.36 8.68
N PRO A 113 -16.14 2.41 9.27
CA PRO A 113 -15.95 2.84 10.66
C PRO A 113 -16.42 1.75 11.65
N PRO A 114 -15.81 1.65 12.84
CA PRO A 114 -16.30 0.73 13.86
C PRO A 114 -17.77 1.04 14.11
N ASP A 115 -18.60 0.00 14.26
CA ASP A 115 -20.01 0.18 14.61
C ASP A 115 -20.08 1.17 15.77
N ARG A 116 -20.79 2.30 15.57
CA ARG A 116 -21.00 3.25 16.66
C ARG A 116 -21.64 2.45 17.78
N GLN A 117 -20.92 2.28 18.88
CA GLN A 117 -21.57 1.89 20.12
C GLN A 117 -22.52 3.04 20.44
N GLU A 118 -23.81 2.85 20.16
CA GLU A 118 -24.87 3.73 20.63
C GLU A 118 -24.77 3.73 22.15
N SER A 119 -24.29 4.85 22.68
CA SER A 119 -24.26 5.19 24.10
C SER A 119 -25.66 5.38 24.65
#